data_AF-A0A7W1JVP5-F1
#
_entry.id   AF-A0A7W1JVP5-F1
#
_cell.length_a   1.000
_cell.length_b   1.000
_cell.length_c   1.000
_cell.angle_alpha   90.00
_cell.angle_beta   90.00
_cell.angle_gamma   90.00
#
_symmetry.space_group_name_H-M   'P 1'
#
loop_
_entity.id
_entity.type
_entity.pdbx_description
1 polymer ?
#
loop_
_entity_poly.entity_id
_entity_poly.type
_entity_poly.pdbx_seq_one_letter_code
_entity_poly.pdbx_strand_id
1 'polypeptide(L)'
;MRWWLRSVAVGFTVGFGVGLVVGGTLGRVFMRLLFLAREDALGFETAMGAIVGEFTGSGTASIYAFGAIAGVALGLAYAVGRTLLPSGTRVRTILFTLGTTAFMLGQIVRGNREDFSVLPVTLSLVLIVGSVALTAAPVPFLVERLAPDRMRSPGRAAQGVVLLGMTGFAVFAVTGVVLAYTAV
;
A
#
# COMPACT_ATOMS: atom_id res chain seq x y z
N MET A 1 19.81 19.22 -11.02
CA MET A 1 19.21 18.08 -11.77
C MET A 1 19.66 16.70 -11.26
N ARG A 2 20.98 16.40 -11.20
CA ARG A 2 21.51 15.05 -10.89
C ARG A 2 20.99 14.42 -9.59
N TRP A 3 20.80 15.22 -8.55
CA TRP A 3 20.31 14.73 -7.25
C TRP A 3 18.84 14.27 -7.29
N TRP A 4 17.99 14.93 -8.10
CA TRP A 4 16.60 14.53 -8.27
C TRP A 4 16.48 13.21 -9.05
N LEU A 5 17.23 13.07 -10.15
CA LEU A 5 17.34 11.81 -10.91
C LEU A 5 17.78 10.63 -10.02
N ARG A 6 18.79 10.83 -9.18
CA ARG A 6 19.22 9.82 -8.20
C ARG A 6 18.09 9.43 -7.25
N SER A 7 17.33 10.41 -6.77
CA SER A 7 16.22 10.18 -5.84
C SER A 7 15.11 9.33 -6.47
N VAL A 8 14.75 9.66 -7.72
CA VAL A 8 13.76 8.92 -8.51
C VAL A 8 14.24 7.50 -8.80
N ALA A 9 15.51 7.34 -9.23
CA ALA A 9 16.08 6.02 -9.51
C ALA A 9 16.15 5.14 -8.25
N VAL A 10 16.54 5.71 -7.10
CA VAL A 10 16.53 5.00 -5.82
C VAL A 10 15.10 4.66 -5.40
N GLY A 11 14.16 5.59 -5.52
CA GLY A 11 12.74 5.35 -5.27
C GLY A 11 12.18 4.21 -6.11
N PHE A 12 12.45 4.22 -7.41
CA PHE A 12 12.08 3.15 -8.34
C PHE A 12 12.66 1.79 -7.90
N THR A 13 13.96 1.74 -7.63
CA THR A 13 14.66 0.49 -7.29
C THR A 13 14.20 -0.08 -5.95
N VAL A 14 14.08 0.78 -4.93
CA VAL A 14 13.57 0.40 -3.61
C VAL A 14 12.11 -0.04 -3.71
N GLY A 15 11.29 0.73 -4.43
CA GLY A 15 9.88 0.42 -4.66
C GLY A 15 9.71 -0.93 -5.33
N PHE A 16 10.44 -1.20 -6.42
CA PHE A 16 10.46 -2.48 -7.10
C PHE A 16 10.84 -3.63 -6.15
N GLY A 17 11.95 -3.49 -5.42
CA GLY A 17 12.43 -4.53 -4.51
C GLY A 17 11.46 -4.81 -3.36
N VAL A 18 10.92 -3.76 -2.73
CA VAL A 18 9.93 -3.90 -1.66
C VAL A 18 8.62 -4.47 -2.19
N GLY A 19 8.14 -4.03 -3.35
CA GLY A 19 6.93 -4.55 -3.97
C GLY A 19 7.02 -6.03 -4.35
N LEU A 20 8.16 -6.44 -4.90
CA LEU A 20 8.43 -7.83 -5.25
C LEU A 20 8.52 -8.71 -4.00
N VAL A 21 9.31 -8.30 -3.01
CA VAL A 21 9.53 -9.09 -1.79
C VAL A 21 8.30 -9.04 -0.90
N VAL A 22 7.90 -7.86 -0.44
CA VAL A 22 6.81 -7.69 0.53
C VAL A 22 5.46 -7.90 -0.15
N GLY A 23 5.16 -7.18 -1.23
CA GLY A 23 3.87 -7.32 -1.92
C GLY A 23 3.63 -8.74 -2.45
N GLY A 24 4.64 -9.34 -3.08
CA GLY A 24 4.57 -10.71 -3.60
C GLY A 24 4.39 -11.77 -2.51
N THR A 25 5.20 -11.71 -1.45
CA THR A 25 5.10 -12.68 -0.35
C THR A 25 3.82 -12.47 0.49
N LEU A 26 3.43 -11.23 0.77
CA LEU A 26 2.20 -10.96 1.51
C LEU A 26 0.97 -11.38 0.73
N GLY A 27 0.91 -11.17 -0.59
CA GLY A 27 -0.20 -11.62 -1.41
C GLY A 27 -0.42 -13.14 -1.27
N ARG A 28 0.68 -13.92 -1.25
CA ARG A 28 0.65 -15.37 -1.00
C ARG A 28 0.18 -15.72 0.41
N VAL A 29 0.72 -15.05 1.42
CA VAL A 29 0.33 -15.28 2.82
C VAL A 29 -1.15 -14.94 3.02
N PHE A 30 -1.61 -13.85 2.43
CA PHE A 30 -3.01 -13.40 2.48
C PHE A 30 -3.94 -14.44 1.87
N MET A 31 -3.66 -14.91 0.64
CA MET A 31 -4.46 -15.98 0.03
C MET A 31 -4.50 -17.25 0.90
N ARG A 32 -3.38 -17.60 1.54
CA ARG A 32 -3.34 -18.78 2.42
C ARG A 32 -4.10 -18.58 3.73
N LEU A 33 -4.09 -17.39 4.31
CA LEU A 33 -4.90 -17.07 5.49
C LEU A 33 -6.39 -17.07 5.14
N LEU A 34 -6.76 -16.56 3.96
CA LEU A 34 -8.15 -16.62 3.49
C LEU A 34 -8.64 -18.04 3.31
N PHE A 35 -7.82 -18.90 2.69
CA PHE A 35 -8.12 -20.32 2.54
C PHE A 35 -8.35 -21.00 3.89
N LEU A 36 -7.50 -20.74 4.89
CA LEU A 36 -7.64 -21.30 6.24
C LEU A 36 -8.86 -20.76 6.99
N ALA A 37 -9.34 -19.56 6.65
CA ALA A 37 -10.49 -18.93 7.31
C ALA A 37 -11.85 -19.42 6.76
N ARG A 38 -11.90 -19.90 5.51
CA ARG A 38 -13.08 -20.54 4.91
C ARG A 38 -12.66 -21.68 3.99
N GLU A 39 -12.62 -22.90 4.53
CA GLU A 39 -12.40 -24.12 3.72
C GLU A 39 -13.53 -24.33 2.70
N ASP A 40 -14.75 -23.86 3.01
CA ASP A 40 -15.94 -23.96 2.15
C ASP A 40 -15.89 -23.02 0.91
N ALA A 41 -14.91 -22.13 0.82
CA ALA A 41 -14.77 -21.17 -0.30
C ALA A 41 -13.88 -21.69 -1.45
N LEU A 42 -13.49 -22.96 -1.42
CA LEU A 42 -12.76 -23.62 -2.51
C LEU A 42 -13.49 -23.46 -3.85
N GLY A 43 -12.80 -22.93 -4.86
CA GLY A 43 -13.35 -22.75 -6.20
C GLY A 43 -14.02 -21.39 -6.47
N PHE A 44 -14.13 -20.50 -5.48
CA PHE A 44 -14.62 -19.13 -5.74
C PHE A 44 -13.60 -18.32 -6.54
N GLU A 45 -14.09 -17.65 -7.58
CA GLU A 45 -13.32 -16.65 -8.32
C GLU A 45 -13.37 -15.32 -7.54
N THR A 46 -12.19 -14.81 -7.19
CA THR A 46 -12.05 -13.48 -6.59
C THR A 46 -12.25 -12.39 -7.64
N ALA A 47 -12.50 -11.14 -7.23
CA ALA A 47 -12.61 -9.99 -8.13
C ALA A 47 -11.38 -9.78 -9.06
N MET A 48 -10.25 -10.39 -8.73
CA MET A 48 -9.01 -10.35 -9.52
C MET A 48 -8.84 -11.57 -10.45
N GLY A 49 -9.89 -12.37 -10.66
CA GLY A 49 -9.89 -13.55 -11.54
C GLY A 49 -9.07 -14.73 -11.02
N ALA A 50 -8.73 -14.73 -9.72
CA ALA A 50 -8.00 -15.83 -9.10
C ALA A 50 -8.96 -16.77 -8.38
N ILE A 51 -8.85 -18.06 -8.67
CA ILE A 51 -9.63 -19.12 -8.02
C ILE A 51 -9.01 -19.45 -6.66
N VAL A 52 -9.79 -19.34 -5.60
CA VAL A 52 -9.34 -19.66 -4.22
C VAL A 52 -8.98 -21.14 -4.12
N GLY A 53 -7.72 -21.43 -3.75
CA GLY A 53 -7.18 -22.79 -3.55
C GLY A 53 -6.26 -23.29 -4.66
N GLU A 54 -6.21 -22.62 -5.81
CA GLU A 54 -5.36 -23.04 -6.94
C GLU A 54 -4.03 -22.26 -6.96
N PHE A 55 -2.95 -22.89 -6.48
CA PHE A 55 -1.61 -22.30 -6.51
C PHE A 55 -0.90 -22.58 -7.84
N THR A 56 -1.24 -21.82 -8.87
CA THR A 56 -0.57 -21.94 -10.18
C THR A 56 0.74 -21.15 -10.23
N GLY A 57 1.70 -21.63 -11.04
CA GLY A 57 2.94 -20.90 -11.31
C GLY A 57 2.68 -19.56 -12.01
N SER A 58 1.67 -19.49 -12.87
CA SER A 58 1.24 -18.26 -13.55
C SER A 58 0.61 -17.25 -12.59
N GLY A 59 -0.29 -17.68 -11.71
CA GLY A 59 -0.89 -16.82 -10.67
C GLY A 59 0.15 -16.31 -9.68
N THR A 60 1.20 -17.08 -9.44
CA THR A 60 2.35 -16.60 -8.67
C THR A 60 3.05 -15.46 -9.38
N ALA A 61 3.46 -15.68 -10.63
CA ALA A 61 4.20 -14.69 -11.39
C ALA A 61 3.40 -13.38 -11.52
N SER A 62 2.09 -13.46 -11.69
CA SER A 62 1.22 -12.27 -11.76
C SER A 62 1.17 -11.50 -10.43
N ILE A 63 1.07 -12.18 -9.28
CA ILE A 63 1.10 -11.53 -7.96
C ILE A 63 2.43 -10.81 -7.73
N TYR A 64 3.56 -11.44 -8.06
CA TYR A 64 4.88 -10.82 -7.94
C TYR A 64 5.04 -9.63 -8.90
N ALA A 65 4.56 -9.76 -10.14
CA ALA A 65 4.60 -8.68 -11.13
C ALA A 65 3.74 -7.48 -10.69
N PHE A 66 2.52 -7.74 -10.23
CA PHE A 66 1.63 -6.69 -9.72
C PHE A 66 2.21 -6.02 -8.48
N GLY A 67 2.74 -6.81 -7.54
CA GLY A 67 3.46 -6.31 -6.36
C GLY A 67 4.64 -5.42 -6.75
N ALA A 68 5.44 -5.82 -7.74
CA ALA A 68 6.56 -5.02 -8.25
C ALA A 68 6.11 -3.69 -8.89
N ILE A 69 5.05 -3.72 -9.72
CA ILE A 69 4.50 -2.51 -10.35
C ILE A 69 3.93 -1.55 -9.29
N ALA A 70 3.14 -2.07 -8.36
CA ALA A 70 2.59 -1.29 -7.25
C ALA A 70 3.71 -0.71 -6.37
N GLY A 71 4.76 -1.51 -6.10
CA GLY A 71 5.94 -1.07 -5.38
C GLY A 71 6.69 0.05 -6.09
N VAL A 72 6.89 -0.05 -7.41
CA VAL A 72 7.47 1.03 -8.21
C VAL A 72 6.65 2.31 -8.09
N ALA A 73 5.33 2.22 -8.27
CA ALA A 73 4.44 3.37 -8.14
C ALA A 73 4.57 4.02 -6.75
N LEU A 74 4.65 3.20 -5.69
CA LEU A 74 4.81 3.66 -4.32
C LEU A 74 6.17 4.32 -4.07
N GLY A 75 7.25 3.74 -4.59
CA GLY A 75 8.60 4.29 -4.51
C GLY A 75 8.75 5.62 -5.23
N LEU A 76 8.14 5.75 -6.41
CA LEU A 76 8.08 7.00 -7.16
C LEU A 76 7.21 8.05 -6.44
N ALA A 77 6.03 7.66 -5.95
CA ALA A 77 5.15 8.53 -5.18
C ALA A 77 5.88 9.09 -3.95
N TYR A 78 6.66 8.27 -3.25
CA TYR A 78 7.50 8.74 -2.15
C TYR A 78 8.62 9.68 -2.64
N ALA A 79 9.37 9.31 -3.68
CA ALA A 79 10.49 10.11 -4.17
C ALA A 79 10.06 11.51 -4.62
N VAL A 80 8.85 11.63 -5.19
CA VAL A 80 8.24 12.91 -5.57
C VAL A 80 7.65 13.63 -4.34
N GLY A 81 6.81 12.92 -3.58
CA GLY A 81 6.05 13.47 -2.46
C GLY A 81 6.89 13.87 -1.24
N ARG A 82 8.07 13.28 -1.05
CA ARG A 82 8.97 13.60 0.08
C ARG A 82 9.41 15.06 0.13
N THR A 83 9.30 15.78 -1.00
CA THR A 83 9.55 17.23 -1.08
C THR A 83 8.55 18.07 -0.29
N LEU A 84 7.34 17.55 -0.08
CA LEU A 84 6.28 18.19 0.69
C LEU A 84 6.30 17.78 2.16
N LEU A 85 6.84 16.60 2.47
CA LEU A 85 6.81 16.02 3.81
C LEU A 85 7.80 16.73 4.76
N PRO A 86 7.45 16.87 6.06
CA PRO A 86 8.34 17.37 7.10
C PRO A 86 9.72 16.70 7.09
N SER A 87 10.74 17.43 7.56
CA SER A 87 12.09 16.89 7.71
C SER A 87 12.13 15.77 8.76
N GLY A 88 12.87 14.70 8.48
CA GLY A 88 13.12 13.60 9.41
C GLY A 88 12.59 12.26 8.92
N THR A 89 13.46 11.26 8.87
CA THR A 89 13.14 9.91 8.34
C THR A 89 11.96 9.27 9.05
N ARG A 90 11.89 9.36 10.38
CA ARG A 90 10.78 8.78 11.16
C ARG A 90 9.44 9.42 10.82
N VAL A 91 9.37 10.75 10.82
CA VAL A 91 8.14 11.49 10.52
C VAL A 91 7.68 11.23 9.08
N ARG A 92 8.60 11.27 8.11
CA ARG A 92 8.29 10.94 6.71
C ARG A 92 7.78 9.51 6.55
N THR A 93 8.38 8.56 7.26
CA THR A 93 7.96 7.16 7.22
C THR A 93 6.55 7.00 7.77
N ILE A 94 6.28 7.58 8.95
CA ILE A 94 4.95 7.52 9.57
C ILE A 94 3.90 8.17 8.68
N LEU A 95 4.11 9.41 8.24
CA LEU A 95 3.13 10.13 7.42
C LEU A 95 2.88 9.45 6.09
N PHE A 96 3.92 8.99 5.41
CA PHE A 96 3.76 8.31 4.13
C PHE A 96 3.04 6.96 4.30
N THR A 97 3.39 6.19 5.33
CA THR A 97 2.75 4.90 5.61
C THR A 97 1.29 5.09 5.95
N LEU A 98 0.96 6.02 6.88
CA LEU A 98 -0.42 6.30 7.26
C LEU A 98 -1.23 6.86 6.09
N GLY A 99 -0.67 7.81 5.33
CA GLY A 99 -1.35 8.41 4.18
C GLY A 99 -1.63 7.40 3.08
N THR A 100 -0.63 6.57 2.73
CA THR A 100 -0.79 5.50 1.75
C THR A 100 -1.81 4.47 2.23
N THR A 101 -1.72 4.05 3.50
CA THR A 101 -2.64 3.06 4.08
C THR A 101 -4.07 3.57 4.08
N ALA A 102 -4.30 4.82 4.49
CA ALA A 102 -5.61 5.43 4.47
C ALA A 102 -6.17 5.55 3.04
N PHE A 103 -5.37 6.06 2.10
CA PHE A 103 -5.77 6.20 0.71
C PHE A 103 -6.11 4.84 0.07
N MET A 104 -5.21 3.86 0.18
CA MET A 104 -5.40 2.52 -0.38
C MET A 104 -6.56 1.78 0.28
N LEU A 105 -6.74 1.89 1.61
CA LEU A 105 -7.89 1.31 2.29
C LEU A 105 -9.20 1.83 1.69
N GLY A 106 -9.31 3.15 1.52
CA GLY A 106 -10.49 3.74 0.90
C GLY A 106 -10.71 3.31 -0.56
N GLN A 107 -9.63 3.08 -1.34
CA GLN A 107 -9.72 2.62 -2.72
C GLN A 107 -10.16 1.15 -2.78
N ILE A 108 -9.47 0.27 -2.05
CA ILE A 108 -9.71 -1.17 -2.03
C ILE A 108 -11.13 -1.48 -1.57
N VAL A 109 -11.60 -0.82 -0.51
CA VAL A 109 -12.96 -1.03 0.01
C VAL A 109 -14.04 -0.65 -1.01
N ARG A 110 -13.82 0.43 -1.77
CA ARG A 110 -14.77 0.87 -2.80
C ARG A 110 -14.71 0.00 -4.06
N GLY A 111 -13.53 -0.47 -4.43
CA GLY A 111 -13.32 -1.32 -5.61
C GLY A 111 -13.77 -2.77 -5.42
N ASN A 112 -13.75 -3.28 -4.18
CA ASN A 112 -13.96 -4.71 -3.90
C ASN A 112 -15.09 -4.94 -2.89
N ARG A 113 -16.23 -4.23 -3.01
CA ARG A 113 -17.34 -4.34 -2.04
C ARG A 113 -17.87 -5.77 -1.91
N GLU A 114 -17.90 -6.51 -3.01
CA GLU A 114 -18.38 -7.90 -3.06
C GLU A 114 -17.52 -8.83 -2.19
N ASP A 115 -16.20 -8.62 -2.15
CA ASP A 115 -15.29 -9.43 -1.33
C ASP A 115 -15.56 -9.31 0.18
N PHE A 116 -16.16 -8.20 0.63
CA PHE A 116 -16.54 -8.01 2.04
C PHE A 116 -17.81 -8.77 2.44
N SER A 117 -18.58 -9.30 1.48
CA SER A 117 -19.73 -10.16 1.77
C SER A 117 -19.31 -11.59 2.14
N VAL A 118 -18.12 -12.02 1.67
CA VAL A 118 -17.62 -13.38 1.83
C VAL A 118 -16.91 -13.57 3.17
N LEU A 119 -16.20 -12.55 3.65
CA LEU A 119 -15.35 -12.60 4.85
C LEU A 119 -15.83 -11.63 5.93
N PRO A 120 -15.57 -11.90 7.23
CA PRO A 120 -15.86 -10.95 8.29
C PRO A 120 -15.18 -9.60 8.02
N VAL A 121 -15.97 -8.52 7.93
CA VAL A 121 -15.50 -7.18 7.54
C VAL A 121 -14.26 -6.74 8.32
N THR A 122 -14.27 -6.92 9.63
CA THR A 122 -13.15 -6.55 10.50
C THR A 122 -11.85 -7.27 10.13
N LEU A 123 -11.92 -8.57 9.80
CA LEU A 123 -10.76 -9.34 9.40
C LEU A 123 -10.19 -8.83 8.08
N SER A 124 -11.05 -8.60 7.08
CA SER A 124 -10.65 -8.04 5.79
C SER A 124 -9.98 -6.68 5.94
N LEU A 125 -10.57 -5.79 6.75
CA LEU A 125 -9.99 -4.47 7.02
C LEU A 125 -8.61 -4.56 7.69
N VAL A 126 -8.46 -5.42 8.70
CA VAL A 126 -7.16 -5.62 9.38
C VAL A 126 -6.10 -6.14 8.43
N LEU A 127 -6.44 -7.11 7.58
CA LEU A 127 -5.51 -7.68 6.62
C LEU A 127 -5.13 -6.68 5.51
N ILE A 128 -6.07 -5.88 5.03
CA ILE A 128 -5.79 -4.80 4.05
C ILE A 128 -4.88 -3.75 4.68
N VAL A 129 -5.22 -3.25 5.88
CA VAL A 129 -4.40 -2.24 6.58
C VAL A 129 -3.00 -2.78 6.85
N GLY A 130 -2.91 -4.00 7.39
CA GLY A 130 -1.64 -4.65 7.68
C GLY A 130 -0.79 -4.82 6.42
N SER A 131 -1.41 -5.28 5.32
CA SER A 131 -0.67 -5.54 4.08
C SER A 131 -0.15 -4.28 3.41
N VAL A 132 -0.97 -3.24 3.32
CA VAL A 132 -0.54 -1.96 2.78
C VAL A 132 0.52 -1.32 3.66
N ALA A 133 0.32 -1.31 4.99
CA ALA A 133 1.27 -0.70 5.91
C ALA A 133 2.64 -1.41 5.88
N LEU A 134 2.65 -2.75 5.87
CA LEU A 134 3.89 -3.54 5.77
C LEU A 134 4.62 -3.31 4.45
N THR A 135 3.90 -3.09 3.36
CA THR A 135 4.49 -2.78 2.05
C THR A 135 5.00 -1.33 1.98
N ALA A 136 4.28 -0.38 2.58
CA ALA A 136 4.60 1.03 2.49
C ALA A 136 5.72 1.49 3.44
N ALA A 137 5.79 0.94 4.65
CA ALA A 137 6.74 1.38 5.68
C ALA A 137 8.23 1.25 5.28
N PRO A 138 8.68 0.18 4.61
CA PRO A 138 10.09 0.04 4.22
C PRO A 138 10.54 1.08 3.18
N VAL A 139 9.63 1.56 2.32
CA VAL A 139 9.97 2.43 1.18
C VAL A 139 10.60 3.75 1.65
N PRO A 140 9.96 4.58 2.49
CA PRO A 140 10.57 5.81 3.00
C PRO A 140 11.88 5.56 3.74
N PHE A 141 11.93 4.52 4.56
CA PHE A 141 13.10 4.20 5.36
C PHE A 141 14.32 3.89 4.49
N LEU A 142 14.15 3.02 3.49
CA LEU A 142 15.22 2.60 2.58
C LEU A 142 15.63 3.74 1.63
N VAL A 143 14.67 4.50 1.09
CA VAL A 143 14.97 5.64 0.22
C VAL A 143 15.75 6.72 0.97
N GLU A 144 15.37 7.06 2.21
CA GLU A 144 16.11 8.03 3.02
C GLU A 144 17.50 7.53 3.43
N ARG A 145 17.68 6.22 3.58
CA ARG A 145 19.00 5.62 3.85
C ARG A 145 19.94 5.69 2.63
N LEU A 146 19.42 5.49 1.42
CA LEU A 146 20.21 5.40 0.18
C LEU A 146 20.37 6.76 -0.55
N ALA A 147 19.40 7.65 -0.39
CA ALA A 147 19.36 8.98 -0.98
C ALA A 147 18.86 10.03 0.04
N PRO A 148 19.61 10.27 1.13
CA PRO A 148 19.21 11.17 2.20
C PRO A 148 18.98 12.60 1.71
N ASP A 149 17.88 13.21 2.14
CA ASP A 149 17.55 14.61 1.88
C ASP A 149 17.58 15.42 3.18
N ARG A 150 18.79 15.78 3.61
CA ARG A 150 19.03 16.45 4.91
C ARG A 150 18.85 17.96 4.90
N MET A 151 18.85 18.59 3.72
CA MET A 151 18.94 20.05 3.59
C MET A 151 17.60 20.73 3.33
N ARG A 152 16.53 19.97 3.05
CA ARG A 152 15.21 20.55 2.74
C ARG A 152 14.30 20.58 3.97
N SER A 153 13.94 21.79 4.38
CA SER A 153 12.81 22.05 5.26
C SER A 153 11.62 22.54 4.41
N PRO A 154 10.47 21.84 4.41
CA PRO A 154 9.29 22.32 3.70
C PRO A 154 8.76 23.60 4.36
N GLY A 155 8.35 24.57 3.55
CA GLY A 155 7.66 25.77 4.03
C GLY A 155 6.25 25.47 4.56
N ARG A 156 5.64 26.44 5.26
CA ARG A 156 4.29 26.31 5.86
C ARG A 156 3.21 25.91 4.85
N ALA A 157 3.29 26.40 3.61
CA ALA A 157 2.35 26.04 2.56
C ALA A 157 2.41 24.54 2.21
N ALA A 158 3.62 23.97 2.09
CA ALA A 158 3.78 22.54 1.84
C ALA A 158 3.26 21.69 3.00
N GLN A 159 3.49 22.13 4.24
CA GLN A 159 2.92 21.49 5.43
C GLN A 159 1.39 21.55 5.42
N GLY A 160 0.80 22.68 5.02
CA GLY A 160 -0.65 22.82 4.85
C GLY A 160 -1.22 21.84 3.80
N VAL A 161 -0.54 21.68 2.67
CA VAL A 161 -0.93 20.70 1.63
C VAL A 161 -0.88 19.27 2.17
N VAL A 162 0.18 18.91 2.91
CA VAL A 162 0.29 17.57 3.52
C VAL A 162 -0.83 17.35 4.54
N LEU A 163 -1.10 18.32 5.42
CA LEU A 163 -2.17 18.22 6.41
C LEU A 163 -3.54 18.06 5.73
N LEU A 164 -3.83 18.87 4.73
CA LEU A 164 -5.08 18.80 3.96
C LEU A 164 -5.22 17.45 3.25
N GLY A 165 -4.14 16.97 2.61
CA GLY A 165 -4.10 15.67 1.95
C GLY A 165 -4.32 14.51 2.93
N MET A 166 -3.66 14.54 4.09
CA MET A 166 -3.83 13.53 5.14
C MET A 166 -5.25 13.52 5.70
N THR A 167 -5.86 14.68 5.92
CA THR A 167 -7.27 14.78 6.32
C THR A 167 -8.18 14.21 5.25
N GLY A 168 -7.94 14.53 3.97
CA GLY A 168 -8.69 13.96 2.85
C GLY A 168 -8.58 12.43 2.79
N PHE A 169 -7.38 11.87 2.93
CA PHE A 169 -7.15 10.43 2.97
C PHE A 169 -7.82 9.78 4.18
N ALA A 170 -7.78 10.41 5.36
CA ALA A 170 -8.46 9.91 6.55
C ALA A 170 -9.97 9.87 6.36
N VAL A 171 -10.58 10.95 5.86
CA VAL A 171 -12.02 11.00 5.54
C VAL A 171 -12.37 9.93 4.49
N PHE A 172 -11.55 9.80 3.45
CA PHE A 172 -11.74 8.81 2.39
C PHE A 172 -11.67 7.37 2.92
N ALA A 173 -10.75 7.08 3.85
CA ALA A 173 -10.62 5.79 4.50
C ALA A 173 -11.81 5.50 5.42
N VAL A 174 -12.18 6.44 6.30
CA VAL A 174 -13.29 6.30 7.25
C VAL A 174 -14.60 6.07 6.50
N THR A 175 -14.89 6.87 5.48
CA THR A 175 -16.07 6.69 4.64
C THR A 175 -16.06 5.35 3.90
N GLY A 176 -14.88 4.86 3.48
CA GLY A 176 -14.72 3.50 2.97
C GLY A 176 -15.11 2.45 4.02
N VAL A 177 -14.55 2.53 5.23
CA VAL A 177 -14.85 1.61 6.33
C VAL A 177 -16.35 1.58 6.65
N VAL A 178 -17.00 2.75 6.73
CA VAL A 178 -18.47 2.82 6.93
C VAL A 178 -19.21 2.07 5.82
N LEU A 179 -18.82 2.27 4.56
CA LEU A 179 -19.42 1.56 3.42
C LEU A 179 -19.24 0.04 3.52
N ALA A 180 -18.09 -0.44 4.00
CA ALA A 180 -17.85 -1.87 4.18
C ALA A 180 -18.81 -2.49 5.20
N TYR A 181 -19.08 -1.80 6.31
CA TYR A 181 -20.00 -2.30 7.35
C TYR A 181 -21.47 -2.22 6.93
N THR A 182 -21.84 -1.31 6.03
CA THR A 182 -23.22 -1.21 5.52
C THR A 182 -23.54 -2.19 4.38
N ALA A 183 -22.53 -2.90 3.87
CA ALA A 183 -22.67 -3.83 2.75
C ALA A 183 -22.99 -5.28 3.19
N VAL A 184 -22.95 -5.55 4.50
CA VAL A 184 -23.29 -6.84 5.13
C VAL A 184 -24.69 -6.74 5.71
#